data_AF-A0A2K5PVE4-F1
#
_entry.id   AF-A0A2K5PVE4-F1
#
_cell.length_a   1.000
_cell.length_b   1.000
_cell.length_c   1.000
_cell.angle_alpha   90.00
_cell.angle_beta   90.00
_cell.angle_gamma   90.00
#
_symmetry.space_group_name_H-M   'P 1'
#
loop_
_entity.id
_entity.type
_entity.pdbx_description
1 polymer ?
#
loop_
_entity_poly.entity_id
_entity_poly.type
_entity_poly.pdbx_seq_one_letter_code
_entity_poly.pdbx_strand_id
1 'polypeptide(L)'
;IEASCVSLIPLHWSWSLTSSHLAAFFQGFRSLEEIRSQASLTTQQAIGLKHYNDFLERMPREEATEIEQTVQKAAQAFNPRLLCVACGSYRRGKVTCGDVDVLITHPDGRSHQGIFSRLLDSLRQQGFLTDDLVSQEENGQQQKYLGVCRLPGPGRRHRRLDIIVVPYSEFACALLYFTGSAHFNRSMRALAKTKGMSLSEHALSTAVVRNPQGCKVGPGRVLPTPTEKDVFRLLGLPYREPAERDW
;
A
#
# COMPACT_ATOMS: atom_id res chain seq x y z
N ILE A 1 20.29 -28.26 -12.73
CA ILE A 1 20.58 -27.80 -11.36
C ILE A 1 21.46 -26.56 -11.54
N GLU A 2 21.03 -25.30 -11.50
CA GLU A 2 19.79 -24.61 -11.12
C GLU A 2 19.48 -23.58 -12.22
N ALA A 3 18.36 -23.75 -12.92
CA ALA A 3 17.85 -22.79 -13.91
C ALA A 3 16.53 -22.17 -13.42
N SER A 4 16.40 -22.00 -12.10
CA SER A 4 15.13 -21.70 -11.42
C SER A 4 15.10 -20.38 -10.64
N CYS A 5 16.17 -19.58 -10.66
CA CYS A 5 16.17 -18.27 -9.98
C CYS A 5 15.46 -17.14 -10.75
N VAL A 6 14.86 -17.41 -11.92
CA VAL A 6 14.40 -16.37 -12.85
C VAL A 6 12.87 -16.11 -12.80
N SER A 7 12.08 -16.85 -12.01
CA SER A 7 10.61 -16.84 -12.18
C SER A 7 9.74 -16.52 -10.95
N LEU A 8 10.26 -16.14 -9.78
CA LEU A 8 9.42 -16.03 -8.58
C LEU A 8 9.61 -14.75 -7.74
N ILE A 9 9.42 -13.59 -8.37
CA ILE A 9 8.99 -12.40 -7.61
C ILE A 9 7.62 -11.99 -8.16
N PRO A 10 6.53 -12.18 -7.39
CA PRO A 10 5.20 -11.79 -7.86
C PRO A 10 5.17 -10.29 -8.16
N LEU A 11 4.52 -9.91 -9.25
CA LEU A 11 4.39 -8.54 -9.78
C LEU A 11 3.86 -7.47 -8.77
N HIS A 12 3.49 -7.83 -7.54
CA HIS A 12 3.12 -6.88 -6.49
C HIS A 12 4.32 -6.25 -5.75
N TRP A 13 5.54 -6.73 -5.97
CA TRP A 13 6.79 -6.18 -5.39
C TRP A 13 7.33 -4.93 -6.10
N SER A 14 6.46 -4.11 -6.71
CA SER A 14 6.82 -3.20 -7.80
C SER A 14 7.59 -1.93 -7.41
N TRP A 15 8.29 -1.86 -6.28
CA TRP A 15 8.94 -0.61 -5.87
C TRP A 15 10.45 -0.66 -5.62
N SER A 16 11.13 -1.81 -5.68
CA SER A 16 12.61 -1.76 -5.59
C SER A 16 13.42 -2.98 -6.06
N LEU A 17 12.84 -4.18 -6.22
CA LEU A 17 13.63 -5.40 -6.48
C LEU A 17 13.64 -5.86 -7.96
N THR A 18 12.69 -5.47 -8.80
CA THR A 18 12.66 -5.94 -10.20
C THR A 18 13.69 -5.26 -11.09
N SER A 19 13.92 -3.94 -10.95
CA SER A 19 14.93 -3.22 -11.72
C SER A 19 16.36 -3.50 -11.25
N SER A 20 16.53 -3.79 -9.96
CA SER A 20 17.84 -4.00 -9.32
C SER A 20 18.37 -5.43 -9.47
N HIS A 21 17.52 -6.45 -9.49
CA HIS A 21 17.95 -7.82 -9.83
C HIS A 21 18.44 -7.94 -11.28
N LEU A 22 17.79 -7.27 -12.22
CA LEU A 22 18.27 -7.20 -13.61
C LEU A 22 19.63 -6.51 -13.68
N ALA A 23 19.81 -5.38 -12.99
CA ALA A 23 21.09 -4.68 -12.93
C ALA A 23 22.20 -5.50 -12.26
N ALA A 24 21.91 -6.20 -11.15
CA ALA A 24 22.83 -7.10 -10.46
C ALA A 24 23.24 -8.30 -11.34
N PHE A 25 22.29 -8.86 -12.10
CA PHE A 25 22.56 -9.92 -13.06
C PHE A 25 23.49 -9.44 -14.20
N PHE A 26 23.26 -8.22 -14.72
CA PHE A 26 24.16 -7.58 -15.70
C PHE A 26 25.53 -7.22 -15.13
N GLN A 27 25.63 -7.00 -13.81
CA GLN A 27 26.90 -6.85 -13.09
C GLN A 27 27.59 -8.18 -12.75
N GLY A 28 26.99 -9.31 -13.14
CA GLY A 28 27.62 -10.63 -13.03
C GLY A 28 27.33 -11.37 -11.72
N PHE A 29 26.56 -10.81 -10.79
CA PHE A 29 26.20 -11.50 -9.55
C PHE A 29 25.30 -12.71 -9.84
N ARG A 30 25.56 -13.83 -9.14
CA ARG A 30 24.88 -15.12 -9.30
C ARG A 30 24.24 -15.65 -8.01
N SER A 31 24.53 -15.03 -6.87
CA SER A 31 23.98 -15.42 -5.58
C SER A 31 23.57 -14.21 -4.72
N LEU A 32 22.65 -14.42 -3.78
CA LEU A 32 22.31 -13.38 -2.79
C LEU A 32 23.52 -13.03 -1.91
N GLU A 33 24.44 -13.97 -1.71
CA GLU A 33 25.66 -13.76 -0.90
C GLU A 33 26.65 -12.83 -1.60
N GLU A 34 26.80 -12.95 -2.92
CA GLU A 34 27.58 -11.99 -3.72
C GLU A 34 26.95 -10.60 -3.67
N ILE A 35 25.61 -10.50 -3.76
CA ILE A 35 24.91 -9.22 -3.64
C ILE A 35 25.14 -8.61 -2.25
N ARG A 36 25.11 -9.41 -1.18
CA ARG A 36 25.36 -8.95 0.20
C ARG A 36 26.76 -8.38 0.38
N SER A 37 27.76 -9.00 -0.24
CA SER A 37 29.17 -8.71 0.00
C SER A 37 29.78 -7.69 -0.95
N GLN A 38 29.26 -7.58 -2.18
CA GLN A 38 29.92 -6.86 -3.27
C GLN A 38 29.07 -5.79 -3.94
N ALA A 39 27.73 -5.86 -3.83
CA ALA A 39 26.87 -4.88 -4.47
C ALA A 39 26.77 -3.59 -3.65
N SER A 40 26.72 -2.44 -4.34
CA SER A 40 26.31 -1.19 -3.72
C SER A 40 24.78 -1.18 -3.59
N LEU A 41 24.29 -1.35 -2.37
CA LEU A 41 22.86 -1.44 -2.08
C LEU A 41 22.33 -0.11 -1.54
N THR A 42 21.15 0.28 -2.00
CA THR A 42 20.38 1.32 -1.31
C THR A 42 19.90 0.81 0.05
N THR A 43 19.55 1.71 0.97
CA THR A 43 18.98 1.34 2.28
C THR A 43 17.80 0.39 2.16
N GLN A 44 16.90 0.63 1.21
CA GLN A 44 15.73 -0.22 0.96
C GLN A 44 16.14 -1.62 0.46
N GLN A 45 17.14 -1.72 -0.40
CA GLN A 45 17.64 -3.00 -0.90
C GLN A 45 18.33 -3.79 0.22
N ALA A 46 19.11 -3.13 1.09
CA ALA A 46 19.72 -3.76 2.24
C ALA A 46 18.67 -4.32 3.21
N ILE A 47 17.60 -3.58 3.50
CA ILE A 47 16.47 -4.06 4.32
C ILE A 47 15.76 -5.23 3.64
N GLY A 48 15.51 -5.15 2.32
CA GLY A 48 14.92 -6.23 1.55
C GLY A 48 15.75 -7.52 1.59
N LEU A 49 17.08 -7.40 1.58
CA LEU A 49 18.01 -8.53 1.63
C LEU A 49 18.18 -9.11 3.04
N LYS A 50 18.06 -8.25 4.08
CA LYS A 50 18.01 -8.65 5.49
C LYS A 50 16.79 -9.52 5.77
N HIS A 51 15.63 -9.16 5.22
CA HIS A 51 14.34 -9.84 5.45
C HIS A 51 13.85 -10.68 4.28
N TYR A 52 14.74 -11.07 3.37
CA TYR A 52 14.39 -11.71 2.10
C TYR A 52 13.44 -12.91 2.26
N ASN A 53 13.77 -13.85 3.14
CA ASN A 53 12.94 -15.04 3.39
C ASN A 53 11.60 -14.68 4.03
N ASP A 54 11.59 -13.72 4.95
CA ASP A 54 10.39 -13.31 5.67
C ASP A 54 9.37 -12.63 4.73
N PHE A 55 9.84 -11.83 3.78
CA PHE A 55 8.97 -11.13 2.82
C PHE A 55 8.45 -12.02 1.69
N LEU A 56 9.13 -13.12 1.36
CA LEU A 56 8.62 -14.11 0.40
C LEU A 56 7.44 -14.91 0.97
N GLU A 57 7.34 -15.01 2.30
CA GLU A 57 6.28 -15.76 2.96
C GLU A 57 5.02 -14.94 3.17
N ARG A 58 3.87 -15.56 2.89
CA ARG A 58 2.56 -14.98 3.24
C ARG A 58 2.26 -15.24 4.71
N MET A 59 1.58 -14.30 5.36
CA MET A 59 1.06 -14.46 6.72
C MET A 59 -0.38 -14.98 6.72
N PRO A 60 -0.82 -15.73 7.75
CA PRO A 60 -2.23 -16.00 7.99
C PRO A 60 -3.03 -14.70 8.18
N ARG A 61 -4.31 -14.72 7.83
CA ARG A 61 -5.20 -13.56 8.01
C ARG A 61 -5.31 -13.11 9.47
N GLU A 62 -5.21 -14.05 10.40
CA GLU A 62 -5.27 -13.82 11.83
C GLU A 62 -4.07 -12.96 12.27
N GLU A 63 -2.87 -13.26 11.76
CA GLU A 63 -1.66 -12.45 12.01
C GLU A 63 -1.82 -11.03 11.46
N ALA A 64 -2.41 -10.87 10.26
CA ALA A 64 -2.72 -9.56 9.71
C ALA A 64 -3.74 -8.78 10.56
N THR A 65 -4.68 -9.47 11.21
CA THR A 65 -5.63 -8.88 12.15
C THR A 65 -4.92 -8.36 13.40
N GLU A 66 -3.98 -9.13 13.96
CA GLU A 66 -3.18 -8.70 15.11
C GLU A 66 -2.33 -7.45 14.79
N ILE A 67 -1.76 -7.38 13.58
CA ILE A 67 -1.01 -6.21 13.09
C ILE A 67 -1.92 -4.99 12.97
N GLU A 68 -3.08 -5.11 12.32
CA GLU A 68 -4.05 -4.01 12.20
C GLU A 68 -4.50 -3.51 13.57
N GLN A 69 -4.82 -4.42 14.49
CA GLN A 69 -5.23 -4.05 15.85
C GLN A 69 -4.13 -3.33 16.61
N THR A 70 -2.86 -3.70 16.40
CA THR A 70 -1.72 -3.02 17.02
C THR A 70 -1.64 -1.57 16.54
N VAL A 71 -1.73 -1.35 15.22
CA VAL A 71 -1.75 -0.01 14.63
C VAL A 71 -2.97 0.79 15.08
N GLN A 72 -4.16 0.17 15.09
CA GLN A 72 -5.40 0.79 15.51
C GLN A 72 -5.35 1.23 16.97
N LYS A 73 -4.90 0.37 17.89
CA LYS A 73 -4.75 0.71 19.31
C LYS A 73 -3.79 1.88 19.52
N ALA A 74 -2.64 1.87 18.84
CA ALA A 74 -1.68 2.97 18.91
C ALA A 74 -2.24 4.28 18.35
N ALA A 75 -2.97 4.25 17.23
CA ALA A 75 -3.62 5.42 16.66
C ALA A 75 -4.71 5.97 17.58
N GLN A 76 -5.58 5.10 18.09
CA GLN A 76 -6.72 5.48 18.93
C GLN A 76 -6.32 5.97 20.32
N ALA A 77 -5.11 5.65 20.79
CA ALA A 77 -4.54 6.25 22.00
C ALA A 77 -4.37 7.77 21.89
N PHE A 78 -4.15 8.30 20.68
CA PHE A 78 -4.09 9.75 20.44
C PHE A 78 -5.48 10.36 20.23
N ASN A 79 -6.36 9.65 19.54
CA ASN A 79 -7.73 10.07 19.30
C ASN A 79 -8.64 8.85 19.05
N PRO A 80 -9.59 8.53 19.94
CA PRO A 80 -10.42 7.33 19.85
C PRO A 80 -11.37 7.32 18.65
N ARG A 81 -11.57 8.46 17.97
CA ARG A 81 -12.41 8.58 16.78
C ARG A 81 -11.65 8.42 15.46
N LEU A 82 -10.34 8.13 15.52
CA LEU A 82 -9.60 7.72 14.33
C LEU A 82 -10.15 6.40 13.81
N LEU A 83 -10.46 6.38 12.51
CA LEU A 83 -10.88 5.20 11.80
C LEU A 83 -9.64 4.55 11.19
N CYS A 84 -9.37 3.30 11.57
CA CYS A 84 -8.33 2.46 11.01
C CYS A 84 -8.99 1.28 10.30
N VAL A 85 -8.58 0.99 9.07
CA VAL A 85 -9.16 -0.09 8.26
C VAL A 85 -8.04 -0.83 7.56
N ALA A 86 -7.87 -2.12 7.86
CA ALA A 86 -7.04 -2.99 7.04
C ALA A 86 -7.64 -3.15 5.64
N CYS A 87 -6.81 -2.95 4.63
CA CYS A 87 -7.12 -2.92 3.21
C CYS A 87 -6.50 -4.12 2.48
N GLY A 88 -6.15 -3.98 1.20
CA GLY A 88 -5.45 -4.98 0.43
C GLY A 88 -6.12 -6.35 0.40
N SER A 89 -5.28 -7.39 0.38
CA SER A 89 -5.73 -8.78 0.36
C SER A 89 -6.55 -9.15 1.61
N TYR A 90 -6.29 -8.49 2.74
CA TYR A 90 -7.10 -8.63 3.95
C TYR A 90 -8.54 -8.19 3.70
N ARG A 91 -8.78 -6.97 3.20
CA ARG A 91 -10.16 -6.51 2.97
C ARG A 91 -10.88 -7.28 1.87
N ARG A 92 -10.16 -7.87 0.92
CA ARG A 92 -10.71 -8.79 -0.11
C ARG A 92 -11.01 -10.20 0.40
N GLY A 93 -10.85 -10.47 1.70
CA GLY A 93 -11.25 -11.75 2.30
C GLY A 93 -10.27 -12.91 2.05
N LYS A 94 -9.01 -12.65 1.70
CA LYS A 94 -8.02 -13.72 1.55
C LYS A 94 -7.67 -14.34 2.89
N VAL A 95 -7.44 -15.66 2.87
CA VAL A 95 -7.01 -16.47 4.03
C VAL A 95 -5.56 -16.23 4.42
N THR A 96 -4.74 -15.76 3.47
CA THR A 96 -3.36 -15.33 3.71
C THR A 96 -3.12 -13.97 3.08
N CYS A 97 -2.23 -13.16 3.67
CA CYS A 97 -1.85 -11.81 3.23
C CYS A 97 -0.34 -11.76 2.94
N GLY A 98 0.10 -10.94 1.98
CA GLY A 98 1.55 -10.74 1.73
C GLY A 98 2.14 -9.68 2.67
N ASP A 99 1.38 -8.61 2.82
CA ASP A 99 1.60 -7.42 3.63
C ASP A 99 0.31 -7.05 4.38
N VAL A 100 0.40 -6.06 5.25
CA VAL A 100 -0.76 -5.44 5.88
C VAL A 100 -0.82 -3.97 5.48
N ASP A 101 -1.95 -3.61 4.87
CA ASP A 101 -2.26 -2.27 4.41
C ASP A 101 -3.23 -1.60 5.40
N VAL A 102 -2.82 -0.59 6.15
CA VAL A 102 -3.70 0.10 7.11
C VAL A 102 -4.01 1.51 6.62
N LEU A 103 -5.26 1.75 6.28
CA LEU A 103 -5.77 3.07 5.95
C LEU A 103 -6.31 3.75 7.21
N ILE A 104 -5.91 4.99 7.44
CA ILE A 104 -6.31 5.78 8.60
C ILE A 104 -6.93 7.10 8.15
N THR A 105 -8.04 7.47 8.76
CA THR A 105 -8.67 8.79 8.55
C THR A 105 -9.41 9.24 9.82
N HIS A 106 -9.97 10.45 9.79
CA HIS A 106 -10.85 10.93 10.85
C HIS A 106 -12.11 11.61 10.26
N PRO A 107 -13.34 11.27 10.69
CA PRO A 107 -14.58 11.76 10.08
C PRO A 107 -14.78 13.28 10.05
N ASP A 108 -14.12 14.03 10.94
CA ASP A 108 -14.20 15.51 10.95
C ASP A 108 -13.38 16.18 9.82
N GLY A 109 -12.60 15.41 9.06
CA GLY A 109 -11.75 15.91 7.98
C GLY A 109 -10.53 16.71 8.44
N ARG A 110 -10.23 16.79 9.74
CA ARG A 110 -9.15 17.62 10.32
C ARG A 110 -8.25 16.86 11.27
N SER A 111 -8.80 16.03 12.16
CA SER A 111 -8.03 15.34 13.21
C SER A 111 -7.12 14.21 12.73
N HIS A 112 -7.05 13.97 11.41
CA HIS A 112 -6.03 13.13 10.80
C HIS A 112 -4.67 13.85 10.69
N GLN A 113 -4.64 15.18 10.76
CA GLN A 113 -3.41 15.97 10.60
C GLN A 113 -2.48 15.81 11.81
N GLY A 114 -1.18 15.69 11.56
CA GLY A 114 -0.16 15.62 12.61
C GLY A 114 -0.21 14.36 13.48
N ILE A 115 -0.94 13.32 13.09
CA ILE A 115 -0.93 12.01 13.79
C ILE A 115 0.19 11.10 13.30
N PHE A 116 0.62 11.27 12.04
CA PHE A 116 1.43 10.29 11.34
C PHE A 116 2.80 10.06 12.00
N SER A 117 3.58 11.12 12.22
CA SER A 117 4.89 11.02 12.89
C SER A 117 4.75 10.45 14.31
N ARG A 118 3.80 10.95 15.10
CA ARG A 118 3.54 10.48 16.47
C ARG A 118 3.14 9.01 16.53
N LEU A 119 2.34 8.54 15.56
CA LEU A 119 1.96 7.14 15.45
C LEU A 119 3.18 6.26 15.15
N LEU A 120 4.01 6.64 14.17
CA LEU A 120 5.22 5.88 13.85
C LEU A 120 6.18 5.86 15.03
N ASP A 121 6.38 6.98 15.72
CA ASP A 121 7.25 7.05 16.90
C ASP A 121 6.74 6.17 18.04
N SER A 122 5.43 6.14 18.28
CA SER A 122 4.83 5.25 19.28
C SER A 122 5.05 3.78 18.94
N LEU A 123 4.84 3.39 17.69
CA LEU A 123 5.04 2.01 17.24
C LEU A 123 6.54 1.61 17.26
N ARG A 124 7.46 2.54 16.99
CA ARG A 124 8.92 2.33 17.15
C ARG A 124 9.31 2.14 18.61
N GLN A 125 8.79 2.98 19.50
CA GLN A 125 9.07 2.90 20.94
C GLN A 125 8.59 1.58 21.55
N GLN A 126 7.51 1.01 21.03
CA GLN A 126 7.02 -0.32 21.41
C GLN A 126 7.86 -1.47 20.82
N GLY A 127 8.85 -1.18 19.97
CA GLY A 127 9.63 -2.18 19.24
C GLY A 127 8.83 -2.91 18.16
N PHE A 128 7.66 -2.39 17.77
CA PHE A 128 6.79 -3.01 16.77
C PHE A 128 7.30 -2.74 15.35
N LEU A 129 7.71 -1.51 15.04
CA LEU A 129 8.40 -1.17 13.79
C LEU A 129 9.90 -1.45 13.94
N THR A 130 10.47 -2.20 12.99
CA THR A 130 11.87 -2.67 13.08
C THR A 130 12.77 -2.06 12.02
N ASP A 131 12.24 -1.73 10.84
CA ASP A 131 12.98 -1.12 9.74
C ASP A 131 12.04 -0.26 8.87
N ASP A 132 12.56 0.82 8.31
CA ASP A 132 11.81 1.78 7.49
C ASP A 132 12.28 1.72 6.03
N LEU A 133 11.39 1.39 5.09
CA LEU A 133 11.68 1.47 3.65
C LEU A 133 11.42 2.89 3.12
N VAL A 134 10.29 3.45 3.53
CA VAL A 134 9.87 4.83 3.29
C VAL A 134 9.27 5.35 4.59
N SER A 135 10.01 6.21 5.29
CA SER A 135 9.63 6.72 6.61
C SER A 135 8.52 7.77 6.55
N GLN A 136 8.49 8.59 5.49
CA GLN A 136 7.43 9.57 5.23
C GLN A 136 7.50 10.02 3.77
N GLU A 137 6.48 9.70 3.00
CA GLU A 137 6.23 10.31 1.69
C GLU A 137 4.93 11.10 1.75
N GLU A 138 4.99 12.37 1.35
CA GLU A 138 3.84 13.27 1.33
C GLU A 138 3.40 13.47 -0.11
N ASN A 139 2.11 13.20 -0.36
CA ASN A 139 1.48 13.46 -1.64
C ASN A 139 0.16 14.22 -1.39
N GLY A 140 0.22 15.55 -1.49
CA GLY A 140 -0.89 16.40 -1.07
C GLY A 140 -1.12 16.30 0.44
N GLN A 141 -2.34 15.92 0.84
CA GLN A 141 -2.68 15.70 2.25
C GLN A 141 -2.54 14.23 2.70
N GLN A 142 -2.12 13.35 1.79
CA GLN A 142 -1.87 11.95 2.11
C GLN A 142 -0.43 11.77 2.59
N GLN A 143 -0.27 11.04 3.69
CA GLN A 143 1.03 10.63 4.23
C GLN A 143 1.14 9.11 4.18
N LYS A 144 2.27 8.60 3.69
CA LYS A 144 2.51 7.17 3.46
C LYS A 144 3.77 6.69 4.16
N TYR A 145 3.65 5.58 4.87
CA TYR A 145 4.74 4.83 5.50
C TYR A 145 4.81 3.46 4.85
N LEU A 146 6.00 3.04 4.46
CA LEU A 146 6.29 1.68 4.03
C LEU A 146 7.41 1.16 4.94
N GLY A 147 7.14 0.12 5.72
CA GLY A 147 8.17 -0.45 6.57
C GLY A 147 7.96 -1.89 6.95
N VAL A 148 8.63 -2.25 8.04
CA VAL A 148 8.73 -3.62 8.53
C VAL A 148 8.30 -3.62 9.97
N CYS A 149 7.38 -4.51 10.30
CA CYS A 149 6.92 -4.71 11.66
C CYS A 149 7.14 -6.15 12.11
N ARG A 150 7.11 -6.38 13.41
CA ARG A 150 7.10 -7.73 13.99
C ARG A 150 6.26 -7.73 15.26
N LEU A 151 5.28 -8.63 15.32
CA LEU A 151 4.52 -8.87 16.54
C LEU A 151 5.44 -9.40 17.65
N PRO A 152 5.15 -9.09 18.94
CA PRO A 152 5.94 -9.61 20.04
C PRO A 152 5.75 -11.13 20.23
N GLY A 153 6.74 -11.76 20.86
CA GLY A 153 6.70 -13.17 21.23
C GLY A 153 7.57 -14.08 20.34
N PRO A 154 7.85 -15.31 20.81
CA PRO A 154 8.65 -16.27 20.08
C PRO A 154 7.95 -16.74 18.80
N GLY A 155 8.73 -17.06 17.76
CA GLY A 155 8.21 -17.60 16.50
C GLY A 155 7.55 -16.58 15.57
N ARG A 156 7.56 -15.28 15.91
CA ARG A 156 7.05 -14.22 15.03
C ARG A 156 8.09 -13.80 14.00
N ARG A 157 7.63 -13.56 12.77
CA ARG A 157 8.45 -13.14 11.62
C ARG A 157 8.27 -11.67 11.32
N HIS A 158 9.23 -11.09 10.61
CA HIS A 158 9.08 -9.71 10.13
C HIS A 158 8.07 -9.66 8.99
N ARG A 159 7.15 -8.70 9.04
CA ARG A 159 6.09 -8.52 8.05
C ARG A 159 6.14 -7.12 7.48
N ARG A 160 5.79 -7.00 6.19
CA ARG A 160 5.60 -5.70 5.55
C ARG A 160 4.33 -5.04 6.07
N LEU A 161 4.44 -3.76 6.42
CA LEU A 161 3.35 -2.94 6.90
C LEU A 161 3.38 -1.61 6.14
N ASP A 162 2.24 -1.27 5.54
CA ASP A 162 2.03 -0.02 4.84
C ASP A 162 0.91 0.75 5.55
N ILE A 163 1.22 1.96 6.01
CA ILE A 163 0.26 2.84 6.69
C ILE A 163 0.04 4.06 5.83
N ILE A 164 -1.23 4.37 5.56
CA ILE A 164 -1.62 5.57 4.82
C ILE A 164 -2.60 6.37 5.68
N VAL A 165 -2.30 7.65 5.90
CA VAL A 165 -3.23 8.61 6.53
C VAL A 165 -3.78 9.53 5.44
N VAL A 166 -5.11 9.67 5.36
CA VAL A 166 -5.81 10.52 4.38
C VAL A 166 -6.84 11.45 5.02
N PRO A 167 -7.12 12.62 4.41
CA PRO A 167 -8.29 13.40 4.76
C PRO A 167 -9.58 12.65 4.42
N TYR A 168 -10.64 12.91 5.19
CA TYR A 168 -11.91 12.18 5.06
C TYR A 168 -12.57 12.35 3.68
N SER A 169 -12.33 13.48 3.01
CA SER A 169 -12.82 13.73 1.65
C SER A 169 -12.24 12.78 0.60
N GLU A 170 -11.05 12.22 0.85
CA GLU A 170 -10.36 11.29 -0.05
C GLU A 170 -10.60 9.82 0.36
N PHE A 171 -11.21 9.58 1.52
CA PHE A 171 -11.28 8.27 2.16
C PHE A 171 -11.88 7.19 1.25
N ALA A 172 -12.95 7.48 0.50
CA ALA A 172 -13.56 6.50 -0.39
C ALA A 172 -12.65 6.08 -1.56
N CYS A 173 -11.96 7.05 -2.17
CA CYS A 173 -11.02 6.80 -3.26
C CYS A 173 -9.77 6.07 -2.75
N ALA A 174 -9.27 6.46 -1.58
CA ALA A 174 -8.13 5.82 -0.94
C ALA A 174 -8.47 4.39 -0.52
N LEU A 175 -9.66 4.16 0.04
CA LEU A 175 -10.14 2.84 0.43
C LEU A 175 -10.29 1.93 -0.78
N LEU A 176 -10.87 2.42 -1.88
CA LEU A 176 -10.99 1.68 -3.14
C LEU A 176 -9.60 1.31 -3.68
N TYR A 177 -8.70 2.28 -3.75
CA TYR A 177 -7.33 2.10 -4.20
C TYR A 177 -6.58 1.07 -3.35
N PHE A 178 -6.60 1.24 -2.04
CA PHE A 178 -5.79 0.41 -1.14
C PHE A 178 -6.38 -0.98 -0.97
N THR A 179 -7.69 -1.16 -1.21
CA THR A 179 -8.32 -2.49 -1.28
C THR A 179 -7.87 -3.28 -2.52
N GLY A 180 -7.72 -2.61 -3.66
CA GLY A 180 -7.33 -3.26 -4.92
C GLY A 180 -8.36 -4.27 -5.45
N SER A 181 -7.97 -5.28 -6.23
CA SER A 181 -6.59 -5.65 -6.62
C SER A 181 -5.90 -4.60 -7.52
N ALA A 182 -4.59 -4.77 -7.77
CA ALA A 182 -3.86 -3.91 -8.70
C ALA A 182 -4.45 -3.94 -10.13
N HIS A 183 -4.85 -5.12 -10.61
CA HIS A 183 -5.54 -5.24 -11.89
C HIS A 183 -6.91 -4.57 -11.86
N PHE A 184 -7.70 -4.79 -10.80
CA PHE A 184 -8.99 -4.12 -10.62
C PHE A 184 -8.86 -2.59 -10.68
N ASN A 185 -7.90 -2.02 -9.95
CA ASN A 185 -7.61 -0.58 -9.96
C ASN A 185 -7.23 -0.09 -11.36
N ARG A 186 -6.35 -0.81 -12.08
CA ARG A 186 -5.97 -0.44 -13.46
C ARG A 186 -7.18 -0.43 -14.39
N SER A 187 -8.05 -1.43 -14.30
CA SER A 187 -9.27 -1.52 -15.10
C SER A 187 -10.26 -0.40 -14.78
N MET A 188 -10.47 -0.08 -13.49
CA MET A 188 -11.31 1.04 -13.05
C MET A 188 -10.78 2.38 -13.56
N ARG A 189 -9.46 2.60 -13.49
CA ARG A 189 -8.80 3.81 -14.00
C ARG A 189 -8.89 3.91 -15.52
N ALA A 190 -8.73 2.79 -16.24
CA ALA A 190 -8.90 2.74 -17.68
C ALA A 190 -10.34 3.09 -18.09
N LEU A 191 -11.34 2.52 -17.41
CA LEU A 191 -12.75 2.87 -17.64
C LEU A 191 -13.01 4.36 -17.39
N ALA A 192 -12.53 4.91 -16.27
CA ALA A 192 -12.66 6.34 -15.97
C ALA A 192 -12.09 7.19 -17.12
N LYS A 193 -10.91 6.81 -17.65
CA LYS A 193 -10.28 7.50 -18.78
C LYS A 193 -11.17 7.49 -20.04
N THR A 194 -11.85 6.39 -20.35
CA THR A 194 -12.78 6.33 -21.50
C THR A 194 -14.00 7.26 -21.34
N LYS A 195 -14.35 7.63 -20.10
CA LYS A 195 -15.48 8.50 -19.76
C LYS A 195 -15.08 9.97 -19.59
N GLY A 196 -13.88 10.37 -20.02
CA GLY A 196 -13.36 11.72 -19.80
C GLY A 196 -13.11 12.04 -18.32
N MET A 197 -12.97 11.00 -17.50
CA MET A 197 -12.71 11.09 -16.06
C MET A 197 -11.27 10.66 -15.73
N SER A 198 -10.90 10.85 -14.47
CA SER A 198 -9.63 10.40 -13.91
C SER A 198 -9.87 9.90 -12.49
N LEU A 199 -9.57 8.64 -12.24
CA LEU A 199 -9.62 8.05 -10.90
C LEU A 199 -8.19 7.92 -10.35
N SER A 200 -7.95 8.41 -9.15
CA SER A 200 -6.74 8.17 -8.35
C SER A 200 -7.13 7.74 -6.94
N GLU A 201 -6.12 7.46 -6.12
CA GLU A 201 -6.26 7.28 -4.67
C GLU A 201 -6.82 8.51 -3.95
N HIS A 202 -6.59 9.71 -4.49
CA HIS A 202 -7.09 10.96 -3.91
C HIS A 202 -8.55 11.23 -4.27
N ALA A 203 -8.92 11.08 -5.55
CA ALA A 203 -10.21 11.53 -6.01
C ALA A 203 -10.66 10.88 -7.34
N LEU A 204 -11.96 10.97 -7.59
CA LEU A 204 -12.53 10.87 -8.93
C LEU A 204 -12.74 12.29 -9.49
N SER A 205 -12.17 12.59 -10.65
CA SER A 205 -12.36 13.86 -11.36
C SER A 205 -13.08 13.66 -12.69
N THR A 206 -13.90 14.62 -13.08
CA THR A 206 -14.58 14.70 -14.40
C THR A 206 -14.07 15.87 -15.23
N ALA A 207 -14.46 15.94 -16.50
CA ALA A 207 -14.04 16.96 -17.45
C ALA A 207 -12.51 17.08 -17.54
N VAL A 208 -11.83 15.94 -17.46
CA VAL A 208 -10.36 15.87 -17.50
C VAL A 208 -9.91 16.04 -18.93
N VAL A 209 -9.12 17.07 -19.22
CA VAL A 209 -8.58 17.31 -20.55
C VAL A 209 -7.33 16.47 -20.76
N ARG A 210 -7.27 15.77 -21.91
CA ARG A 210 -6.14 14.94 -22.31
C ARG A 210 -5.64 15.32 -23.69
N ASN A 211 -4.33 15.21 -23.90
CA ASN A 211 -3.74 15.37 -25.22
C ASN A 211 -3.99 14.11 -26.10
N PRO A 212 -3.64 14.13 -27.40
CA PRO A 212 -3.81 12.97 -28.29
C PRO A 212 -3.09 11.69 -27.82
N GLN A 213 -2.01 11.83 -27.04
CA GLN A 213 -1.29 10.71 -26.42
C GLN A 213 -2.00 10.16 -25.16
N GLY A 214 -3.13 10.76 -24.77
CA GLY A 214 -3.93 10.38 -23.62
C GLY A 214 -3.34 10.81 -22.27
N CYS A 215 -2.31 11.65 -22.26
CA CYS A 215 -1.74 12.26 -21.06
C CYS A 215 -2.67 13.36 -20.54
N LYS A 216 -2.81 13.43 -19.21
CA LYS A 216 -3.65 14.44 -18.55
C LYS A 216 -2.96 15.81 -18.66
N VAL A 217 -3.63 16.77 -19.28
CA VAL A 217 -3.14 18.16 -19.44
C VAL A 217 -4.04 19.18 -18.74
N GLY A 218 -5.29 18.81 -18.40
CA GLY A 218 -6.19 19.61 -17.58
C GLY A 218 -6.66 18.83 -16.35
N PRO A 219 -6.71 19.45 -15.15
CA PRO A 219 -7.06 18.75 -13.91
C PRO A 219 -8.49 18.23 -13.89
N GLY A 220 -9.40 18.90 -14.58
CA GLY A 220 -10.84 18.68 -14.48
C GLY A 220 -11.39 19.18 -13.15
N ARG A 221 -12.57 18.69 -12.77
CA ARG A 221 -13.23 19.00 -11.49
C ARG A 221 -13.37 17.74 -10.65
N VAL A 222 -12.98 17.80 -9.38
CA VAL A 222 -13.19 16.72 -8.41
C VAL A 222 -14.68 16.53 -8.14
N LEU A 223 -15.13 15.27 -8.17
CA LEU A 223 -16.49 14.87 -7.84
C LEU A 223 -16.59 14.46 -6.36
N PRO A 224 -17.69 14.76 -5.67
CA PRO A 224 -17.91 14.28 -4.31
C PRO A 224 -18.15 12.77 -4.30
N THR A 225 -17.31 12.04 -3.57
CA THR A 225 -17.38 10.59 -3.39
C THR A 225 -17.28 10.24 -1.92
N PRO A 226 -18.37 10.40 -1.13
CA PRO A 226 -18.34 10.12 0.30
C PRO A 226 -18.24 8.62 0.59
N THR A 227 -18.65 7.74 -0.33
CA THR A 227 -18.57 6.29 -0.19
C THR A 227 -17.95 5.62 -1.41
N GLU A 228 -17.44 4.39 -1.27
CA GLU A 228 -16.98 3.61 -2.43
C GLU A 228 -18.12 3.43 -3.46
N LYS A 229 -19.37 3.24 -3.01
CA LYS A 229 -20.54 3.07 -3.89
C LYS A 229 -20.76 4.28 -4.80
N ASP A 230 -20.46 5.48 -4.34
CA ASP A 230 -20.53 6.69 -5.18
C ASP A 230 -19.53 6.66 -6.33
N VAL A 231 -18.31 6.14 -6.10
CA VAL A 231 -17.30 5.98 -7.15
C VAL A 231 -17.83 5.06 -8.25
N PHE A 232 -18.40 3.90 -7.89
CA PHE A 232 -18.99 2.97 -8.86
C PHE A 232 -20.18 3.60 -9.61
N ARG A 233 -21.08 4.26 -8.89
CA ARG A 233 -22.24 4.94 -9.47
C ARG A 233 -21.83 6.00 -10.49
N LEU A 234 -20.86 6.85 -10.16
CA LEU A 234 -20.37 7.90 -11.05
C LEU A 234 -19.65 7.35 -12.29
N LEU A 235 -19.06 6.16 -12.18
CA LEU A 235 -18.49 5.44 -13.33
C LEU A 235 -19.54 4.65 -14.13
N GLY A 236 -20.79 4.56 -13.65
CA GLY A 236 -21.85 3.78 -14.26
C GLY A 236 -21.62 2.28 -14.16
N LEU A 237 -21.07 1.81 -13.03
CA LEU A 237 -20.85 0.41 -12.73
C LEU A 237 -21.76 -0.06 -11.59
N PRO A 238 -22.21 -1.34 -11.60
CA PRO A 238 -22.75 -1.95 -10.39
C PRO A 238 -21.66 -2.04 -9.32
N TYR A 239 -22.04 -1.85 -8.06
CA TYR A 239 -21.09 -1.98 -6.95
C TYR A 239 -20.61 -3.42 -6.83
N ARG A 240 -19.32 -3.58 -6.51
CA ARG A 240 -18.70 -4.87 -6.23
C ARG A 240 -18.13 -4.85 -4.82
N GLU A 241 -18.50 -5.85 -4.04
CA GLU A 241 -17.94 -6.06 -2.71
C GLU A 241 -16.43 -6.33 -2.80
N PRO A 242 -15.63 -6.02 -1.77
CA PRO A 242 -14.18 -6.23 -1.80
C PRO A 242 -13.73 -7.63 -2.25
N ALA A 243 -14.45 -8.68 -1.84
CA ALA A 243 -14.15 -10.07 -2.21
C ALA A 243 -14.28 -10.35 -3.72
N GLU A 244 -15.08 -9.54 -4.43
CA GLU A 244 -15.30 -9.67 -5.88
C GLU A 244 -14.26 -8.89 -6.70
N ARG A 245 -13.33 -8.18 -6.05
CA ARG A 245 -12.32 -7.32 -6.70
C ARG A 245 -10.98 -8.00 -6.89
N ASP A 246 -10.92 -9.32 -6.76
CA ASP A 246 -9.70 -10.10 -6.91
C ASP A 246 -9.57 -10.61 -8.35
N TRP A 247 -8.89 -9.80 -9.16
CA TRP A 247 -8.55 -10.04 -10.57
C TRP A 247 -7.05 -9.89 -10.78
#